data_AF-A0A069PU52-F1
#
_entry.id   AF-A0A069PU52-F1
#
_cell.length_a   1.000
_cell.length_b   1.000
_cell.length_c   1.000
_cell.angle_alpha   90.00
_cell.angle_beta   90.00
_cell.angle_gamma   90.00
#
_symmetry.space_group_name_H-M   'P 1'
#
loop_
_entity.id
_entity.type
_entity.pdbx_description
1 polymer ?
#
loop_
_entity_poly.entity_id
_entity_poly.type
_entity_poly.pdbx_seq_one_letter_code
_entity_poly.pdbx_strand_id
1 'polypeptide(L)'
;MRHGSFITEVAYPIEMETPGFAKRAIPAFRDAVRGAEVVPSSARITVTRSPEGVEDWKIRRADEIVQGLGIATAGEPAPDEFSFSFGDLLQAHQSERLLCAIGGLSDAQAQWEVPALREGTTPDLALIAAEVQMSLCLD
;
A
#
# COMPACT_ATOMS: atom_id res chain seq x y z
N MET A 1 -5.56 -16.17 3.60
CA MET A 1 -4.78 -16.72 2.44
C MET A 1 -3.53 -17.52 2.90
N ARG A 2 -3.31 -18.76 2.40
CA ARG A 2 -2.01 -19.48 2.56
C ARG A 2 -1.10 -19.09 1.39
N HIS A 3 0.18 -18.82 1.61
CA HIS A 3 1.13 -18.31 0.59
C HIS A 3 1.20 -19.13 -0.71
N GLY A 4 0.82 -20.42 -0.71
CA GLY A 4 0.72 -21.23 -1.92
C GLY A 4 -0.43 -20.82 -2.87
N SER A 5 -1.53 -20.27 -2.34
CA SER A 5 -2.74 -19.96 -3.12
C SER A 5 -2.56 -18.76 -4.04
N PHE A 6 -1.81 -17.72 -3.64
CA PHE A 6 -1.54 -16.58 -4.54
C PHE A 6 -0.78 -17.00 -5.81
N ILE A 7 0.24 -17.86 -5.64
CA ILE A 7 1.04 -18.33 -6.78
C ILE A 7 0.15 -19.16 -7.71
N THR A 8 -0.63 -20.11 -7.19
CA THR A 8 -1.39 -21.05 -8.01
C THR A 8 -2.72 -20.50 -8.54
N GLU A 9 -3.36 -19.57 -7.83
CA GLU A 9 -4.73 -19.11 -8.13
C GLU A 9 -4.78 -17.71 -8.74
N VAL A 10 -3.73 -16.90 -8.58
CA VAL A 10 -3.71 -15.51 -9.10
C VAL A 10 -2.56 -15.31 -10.09
N ALA A 11 -1.33 -15.54 -9.66
CA ALA A 11 -0.16 -15.27 -10.51
C ALA A 11 -0.03 -16.28 -11.67
N TYR A 12 -0.29 -17.56 -11.42
CA TYR A 12 -0.16 -18.62 -12.42
C TYR A 12 -1.15 -18.47 -13.59
N PRO A 13 -2.46 -18.22 -13.38
CA PRO A 13 -3.38 -17.96 -14.49
C PRO A 13 -2.95 -16.79 -15.37
N ILE A 14 -2.53 -15.67 -14.77
CA ILE A 14 -2.08 -14.47 -15.50
C ILE A 14 -0.85 -14.78 -16.37
N GLU A 15 0.13 -15.52 -15.82
CA GLU A 15 1.33 -15.93 -16.57
C GLU A 15 1.01 -16.95 -17.67
N MET A 16 0.00 -17.82 -17.48
CA MET A 16 -0.45 -18.76 -18.52
C MET A 16 -1.22 -18.07 -19.64
N GLU A 17 -2.05 -17.08 -19.33
CA GLU A 17 -2.77 -16.27 -20.32
C GLU A 17 -1.83 -15.34 -21.08
N THR A 18 -0.84 -14.76 -20.39
CA THR A 18 0.14 -13.84 -20.98
C THR A 18 1.57 -14.23 -20.60
N PRO A 19 2.20 -15.18 -21.33
CA PRO A 19 3.57 -15.59 -21.04
C PRO A 19 4.56 -14.43 -20.97
N GLY A 20 5.43 -14.46 -19.95
CA GLY A 20 6.39 -13.42 -19.64
C GLY A 20 5.78 -12.18 -18.97
N PHE A 21 4.53 -12.24 -18.49
CA PHE A 21 3.90 -11.12 -17.78
C PHE A 21 4.76 -10.65 -16.61
N ALA A 22 5.19 -11.54 -15.73
CA ALA A 22 6.01 -11.17 -14.58
C ALA A 22 7.33 -10.50 -15.00
N LYS A 23 7.96 -11.01 -16.08
CA LYS A 23 9.21 -10.47 -16.63
C LYS A 23 9.06 -9.04 -17.14
N ARG A 24 7.87 -8.66 -17.64
CA ARG A 24 7.56 -7.29 -18.11
C ARG A 24 7.04 -6.40 -16.98
N ALA A 25 6.18 -6.93 -16.12
CA ALA A 25 5.52 -6.18 -15.05
C ALA A 25 6.48 -5.74 -13.95
N ILE A 26 7.45 -6.58 -13.55
CA ILE A 26 8.40 -6.24 -12.47
C ILE A 26 9.25 -5.01 -12.83
N PRO A 27 9.90 -4.93 -14.01
CA PRO A 27 10.61 -3.72 -14.42
C PRO A 27 9.70 -2.49 -14.52
N ALA A 28 8.53 -2.62 -15.13
CA ALA A 28 7.58 -1.52 -15.27
C ALA A 28 7.12 -0.97 -13.92
N PHE A 29 6.79 -1.85 -12.97
CA PHE A 29 6.45 -1.48 -11.60
C PHE A 29 7.62 -0.77 -10.91
N ARG A 30 8.84 -1.29 -11.05
CA ARG A 30 10.04 -0.66 -10.48
C ARG A 30 10.29 0.73 -11.06
N ASP A 31 10.08 0.91 -12.35
CA ASP A 31 10.25 2.20 -13.02
C ASP A 31 9.18 3.20 -12.56
N ALA A 32 7.92 2.75 -12.43
CA ALA A 32 6.83 3.54 -11.87
C ALA A 32 7.12 3.99 -10.42
N VAL A 33 7.57 3.07 -9.56
CA VAL A 33 7.94 3.39 -8.17
C VAL A 33 9.13 4.35 -8.11
N ARG A 34 10.10 4.22 -9.02
CA ARG A 34 11.26 5.13 -9.08
C ARG A 34 10.87 6.56 -9.45
N GLY A 35 9.83 6.72 -10.27
CA GLY A 35 9.29 8.02 -10.68
C GLY A 35 8.24 8.60 -9.73
N ALA A 36 7.78 7.83 -8.73
CA ALA A 36 6.73 8.26 -7.82
C ALA A 36 7.19 9.41 -6.91
N GLU A 37 6.27 10.34 -6.64
CA GLU A 37 6.51 11.39 -5.66
C GLU A 37 6.67 10.79 -4.26
N VAL A 38 7.56 11.40 -3.47
CA VAL A 38 7.80 10.98 -2.09
C VAL A 38 6.60 11.39 -1.25
N VAL A 39 6.07 10.44 -0.47
CA VAL A 39 4.98 10.72 0.49
C VAL A 39 5.47 11.75 1.52
N PRO A 40 4.77 12.89 1.69
CA PRO A 40 5.13 13.90 2.68
C PRO A 40 5.11 13.31 4.10
N SER A 41 6.07 13.71 4.95
CA SER A 41 6.06 13.29 6.37
C SER A 41 4.80 13.76 7.11
N SER A 42 4.17 14.84 6.65
CA SER A 42 2.91 15.36 7.17
C SER A 42 1.66 14.62 6.67
N ALA A 43 1.79 13.64 5.76
CA ALA A 43 0.66 12.83 5.33
C ALA A 43 0.05 12.13 6.54
N ARG A 44 -1.27 12.27 6.73
CA ARG A 44 -1.98 11.62 7.81
C ARG A 44 -2.54 10.29 7.32
N ILE A 45 -2.40 9.27 8.16
CA ILE A 45 -2.94 7.94 7.94
C ILE A 45 -3.96 7.69 9.05
N THR A 46 -5.19 7.42 8.65
CA THR A 46 -6.27 7.02 9.55
C THR A 46 -6.56 5.55 9.33
N VAL A 47 -6.50 4.78 10.41
CA VAL A 47 -6.69 3.34 10.38
C VAL A 47 -7.95 2.96 11.14
N THR A 48 -8.89 2.30 10.47
CA THR A 48 -9.96 1.54 11.11
C THR A 48 -9.44 0.13 11.37
N ARG A 49 -9.38 -0.28 12.64
CA ARG A 49 -8.76 -1.53 13.08
C ARG A 49 -9.40 -2.77 12.45
N SER A 50 -10.74 -2.84 12.50
CA SER A 50 -11.53 -4.02 12.11
C SER A 50 -12.81 -3.66 11.35
N PRO A 51 -12.70 -3.06 10.15
CA PRO A 51 -13.86 -2.90 9.27
C PRO A 51 -14.48 -4.26 8.89
N GLU A 52 -15.69 -4.25 8.34
CA GLU A 52 -16.36 -5.48 7.95
C GLU A 52 -15.58 -6.21 6.83
N GLY A 53 -15.45 -7.53 6.96
CA GLY A 53 -14.88 -8.39 5.91
C GLY A 53 -13.35 -8.49 5.85
N VAL A 54 -12.60 -7.91 6.80
CA VAL A 54 -11.14 -8.13 6.89
C VAL A 54 -10.76 -9.37 7.69
N GLU A 55 -9.68 -10.02 7.26
CA GLU A 55 -9.11 -11.21 7.92
C GLU A 55 -8.39 -10.85 9.24
N ASP A 56 -8.42 -11.73 10.24
CA ASP A 56 -7.81 -11.52 11.57
C ASP A 56 -6.32 -11.12 11.55
N TRP A 57 -5.57 -11.56 10.54
CA TRP A 57 -4.16 -11.18 10.43
C TRP A 57 -3.98 -9.70 10.08
N LYS A 58 -4.95 -9.08 9.38
CA LYS A 58 -4.96 -7.64 9.11
C LYS A 58 -5.35 -6.81 10.33
N ILE A 59 -6.24 -7.35 11.17
CA ILE A 59 -6.55 -6.76 12.49
C ILE A 59 -5.28 -6.74 13.36
N ARG A 60 -4.55 -7.87 13.40
CA ARG A 60 -3.26 -7.95 14.12
C ARG A 60 -2.21 -6.97 13.56
N ARG A 61 -2.23 -6.68 12.25
CA ARG A 61 -1.35 -5.65 11.67
C ARG A 61 -1.66 -4.25 12.22
N ALA A 62 -2.94 -3.91 12.38
CA ALA A 62 -3.32 -2.65 13.01
C ALA A 62 -2.81 -2.56 14.46
N ASP A 63 -2.92 -3.66 15.23
CA ASP A 63 -2.38 -3.76 16.60
C ASP A 63 -0.84 -3.61 16.64
N GLU A 64 -0.13 -4.24 15.70
CA GLU A 64 1.33 -4.08 15.56
C GLU A 64 1.74 -2.62 15.30
N ILE A 65 0.95 -1.89 14.51
CA ILE A 65 1.25 -0.50 14.15
C ILE A 65 1.17 0.40 15.38
N VAL A 66 0.06 0.38 16.13
CA VAL A 66 -0.08 1.22 17.33
C VAL A 66 0.94 0.88 18.41
N GLN A 67 1.28 -0.41 18.55
CA GLN A 67 2.31 -0.84 19.52
C GLN A 67 3.69 -0.35 19.11
N GLY A 68 4.04 -0.47 17.83
CA GLY A 68 5.33 0.02 17.33
C GLY A 68 5.46 1.54 17.30
N LEU A 69 4.34 2.26 17.24
CA LEU A 69 4.27 3.71 17.40
C LEU A 69 4.21 4.16 18.88
N GLY A 70 4.08 3.22 19.83
CA GLY A 70 3.95 3.53 21.25
C GLY A 70 2.60 4.16 21.64
N ILE A 71 1.59 4.05 20.77
CA ILE A 71 0.22 4.52 21.02
C ILE A 71 -0.50 3.56 21.98
N ALA A 72 -0.23 2.26 21.86
CA ALA A 72 -0.77 1.21 22.73
C ALA A 72 0.35 0.40 23.36
N THR A 73 0.09 -0.18 24.54
CA THR A 73 1.05 -1.06 25.21
C THR A 73 1.16 -2.38 24.45
N ALA A 74 2.33 -3.03 24.52
CA ALA A 74 2.52 -4.34 23.91
C ALA A 74 1.47 -5.35 24.42
N GLY A 75 0.74 -5.97 23.50
CA GLY A 75 -0.32 -6.93 23.81
C GLY A 75 -1.71 -6.32 24.01
N GLU A 76 -1.83 -4.99 24.07
CA GLU A 76 -3.13 -4.33 24.06
C GLU A 76 -3.64 -4.18 22.61
N PRO A 77 -4.96 -4.35 22.40
CA PRO A 77 -5.56 -4.09 21.09
C PRO A 77 -5.47 -2.60 20.76
N ALA A 78 -5.37 -2.30 19.47
CA ALA A 78 -5.52 -0.94 18.98
C ALA A 78 -6.92 -0.40 19.30
N PRO A 79 -7.07 0.93 19.44
CA PRO A 79 -8.37 1.57 19.32
C PRO A 79 -9.06 1.17 18.02
N ASP A 80 -10.40 1.21 17.99
CA ASP A 80 -11.17 0.88 16.79
C ASP A 80 -10.83 1.80 15.61
N GLU A 81 -10.48 3.05 15.89
CA GLU A 81 -9.94 4.01 14.95
C GLU A 81 -8.78 4.79 15.56
N PHE A 82 -7.70 4.97 14.80
CA PHE A 82 -6.55 5.76 15.23
C PHE A 82 -5.89 6.46 14.04
N SER A 83 -5.18 7.55 14.31
CA SER A 83 -4.47 8.31 13.28
C SER A 83 -3.06 8.68 13.71
N PHE A 84 -2.16 8.75 12.74
CA PHE A 84 -0.77 9.15 12.93
C PHE A 84 -0.22 9.77 11.63
N SER A 85 0.92 10.44 11.69
CA SER A 85 1.58 10.97 10.52
C SER A 85 2.53 9.94 9.89
N PHE A 86 2.74 10.03 8.58
CA PHE A 86 3.74 9.20 7.90
C PHE A 86 5.15 9.44 8.49
N GLY A 87 5.44 10.66 8.94
CA GLY A 87 6.67 11.00 9.64
C GLY A 87 6.87 10.22 10.94
N ASP A 88 5.81 9.91 11.68
CA ASP A 88 5.88 9.12 12.92
C ASP A 88 6.39 7.70 12.63
N LEU A 89 5.97 7.10 11.50
CA LEU A 89 6.48 5.79 11.08
C LEU A 89 7.96 5.84 10.73
N LEU A 90 8.39 6.87 10.01
CA LEU A 90 9.77 7.01 9.56
C LEU A 90 10.73 7.20 10.74
N GLN A 91 10.25 7.83 11.82
CA GLN A 91 11.03 8.09 13.03
C GLN A 91 10.96 6.96 14.06
N ALA A 92 10.04 6.01 13.90
CA ALA A 92 9.91 4.87 14.80
C ALA A 92 11.14 3.96 14.74
N HIS A 93 11.53 3.41 15.91
CA HIS A 93 12.68 2.51 16.04
C HIS A 93 12.58 1.24 15.15
N GLN A 94 11.37 0.86 14.73
CA GLN A 94 11.11 -0.28 13.85
C GLN A 94 10.44 0.16 12.53
N SER A 95 10.87 1.29 11.96
CA SER A 95 10.25 1.91 10.77
C SER A 95 10.06 0.95 9.59
N GLU A 96 11.07 0.15 9.21
CA GLU A 96 10.96 -0.82 8.11
C GLU A 96 9.84 -1.85 8.34
N ARG A 97 9.73 -2.36 9.57
CA ARG A 97 8.69 -3.32 9.94
C ARG A 97 7.31 -2.67 9.90
N LEU A 98 7.19 -1.43 10.34
CA LEU A 98 5.93 -0.68 10.36
C LEU A 98 5.48 -0.29 8.95
N LEU A 99 6.41 0.09 8.07
CA LEU A 99 6.14 0.32 6.66
C LEU A 99 5.62 -0.96 5.98
N CYS A 100 6.23 -2.11 6.26
CA CYS A 100 5.73 -3.41 5.81
C CYS A 100 4.35 -3.75 6.40
N ALA A 101 4.09 -3.42 7.66
CA ALA A 101 2.80 -3.66 8.30
C ALA A 101 1.68 -2.84 7.65
N ILE A 102 1.95 -1.56 7.35
CA ILE A 102 1.02 -0.67 6.64
C ILE A 102 0.74 -1.14 5.23
N GLY A 103 1.75 -1.61 4.49
CA GLY A 103 1.56 -2.21 3.17
C GLY A 103 0.67 -3.46 3.17
N GLY A 104 0.39 -4.04 4.34
CA GLY A 104 -0.52 -5.18 4.51
C GLY A 104 -1.97 -4.82 4.81
N LEU A 105 -2.28 -3.54 5.08
CA LEU A 105 -3.65 -3.08 5.32
C LEU A 105 -4.45 -3.09 4.01
N SER A 106 -5.78 -3.26 4.10
CA SER A 106 -6.66 -3.02 2.95
C SER A 106 -7.01 -1.54 2.80
N ASP A 107 -7.51 -1.17 1.62
CA ASP A 107 -8.07 0.16 1.37
C ASP A 107 -9.25 0.48 2.29
N ALA A 108 -9.99 -0.54 2.75
CA ALA A 108 -11.06 -0.37 3.74
C ALA A 108 -10.54 -0.09 5.15
N GLN A 109 -9.29 -0.45 5.45
CA GLN A 109 -8.66 -0.22 6.75
C GLN A 109 -7.87 1.09 6.81
N ALA A 110 -7.24 1.52 5.72
CA ALA A 110 -6.31 2.64 5.74
C ALA A 110 -6.75 3.76 4.79
N GLN A 111 -7.02 4.93 5.35
CA GLN A 111 -7.27 6.15 4.60
C GLN A 111 -6.06 7.07 4.69
N TRP A 112 -5.65 7.60 3.55
CA TRP A 112 -4.51 8.50 3.42
C TRP A 112 -4.97 9.90 3.10
N GLU A 113 -4.63 10.85 3.96
CA GLU A 113 -4.76 12.28 3.71
C GLU A 113 -3.37 12.83 3.38
N VAL A 114 -3.08 12.98 2.09
CA VAL A 114 -1.86 13.65 1.64
C VAL A 114 -2.18 15.14 1.52
N PRO A 115 -1.58 16.02 2.33
CA PRO A 115 -1.76 17.46 2.17
C PRO A 115 -1.40 17.82 0.74
N ALA A 116 -2.31 18.49 0.04
CA ALA A 116 -2.01 18.99 -1.30
C ALA A 116 -0.72 19.81 -1.21
N LEU A 117 0.32 19.39 -1.95
CA LEU A 117 1.32 20.34 -2.39
C LEU A 117 0.52 21.47 -3.05
N ARG A 118 0.71 22.72 -2.59
CA ARG A 118 0.12 23.90 -3.24
C ARG A 118 0.24 23.73 -4.76
N GLU A 119 -0.90 23.79 -5.43
CA GLU A 119 -1.08 23.38 -6.82
C GLU A 119 0.01 23.89 -7.76
N GLY A 120 0.45 22.96 -8.61
CA GLY A 120 1.25 23.23 -9.79
C GLY A 120 1.42 21.97 -10.60
N THR A 121 0.31 21.43 -11.11
CA THR A 121 0.15 20.35 -12.12
C THR A 121 -0.60 19.13 -11.56
N THR A 122 -1.91 19.08 -11.82
CA THR A 122 -2.69 17.84 -11.73
C THR A 122 -2.17 16.88 -12.80
N PRO A 123 -1.73 15.65 -12.47
CA PRO A 123 -1.40 14.67 -13.49
C PRO A 123 -2.67 14.30 -14.25
N ASP A 124 -2.64 14.53 -15.56
CA ASP A 124 -3.75 14.17 -16.44
C ASP A 124 -3.80 12.64 -16.58
N LEU A 125 -4.70 12.01 -15.82
CA LEU A 125 -4.94 10.57 -15.85
C LEU A 125 -5.40 10.08 -17.24
N ALA A 126 -5.90 10.96 -18.11
CA ALA A 126 -6.22 10.63 -19.50
C ALA A 126 -4.94 10.41 -20.34
N LEU A 127 -3.84 11.10 -20.01
CA LEU A 127 -2.55 10.95 -20.68
C LEU A 127 -1.90 9.59 -20.34
N ILE A 128 -1.98 9.19 -19.07
CA ILE A 128 -1.45 7.90 -18.58
C ILE A 128 -2.25 6.73 -19.17
N ALA A 129 -3.57 6.85 -19.30
CA ALA A 129 -4.40 5.85 -19.97
C ALA A 129 -4.10 5.74 -21.47
N ALA A 130 -3.82 6.86 -22.14
CA ALA A 130 -3.48 6.89 -23.57
C ALA A 130 -2.12 6.27 -23.87
N GLU A 131 -1.10 6.47 -23.02
CA GLU A 131 0.22 5.85 -23.21
C GLU A 131 0.20 4.32 -23.05
N VAL A 132 -0.61 3.79 -22.13
CA VAL A 132 -0.80 2.34 -21.98
C VAL A 132 -1.51 1.73 -23.18
N GLN A 133 -2.49 2.43 -23.78
CA GLN A 133 -3.16 1.96 -24.98
C GLN A 133 -2.27 2.03 -26.23
N MET A 134 -1.43 3.05 -26.38
CA MET A 134 -0.51 3.15 -27.53
C MET A 134 0.56 2.06 -27.53
N SER A 135 1.00 1.60 -26.36
CA SER A 135 1.95 0.48 -26.25
C SER A 135 1.33 -0.90 -26.57
N LEU A 136 0.01 -1.00 -26.66
CA LEU A 136 -0.72 -2.24 -26.99
C LEU A 136 -1.20 -2.28 -28.46
N CYS A 137 -1.09 -1.18 -29.19
CA CYS A 137 -1.49 -1.08 -30.61
C CYS A 137 -0.30 -1.14 -31.59
N LEU A 138 0.91 -1.43 -31.09
CA LEU A 138 2.12 -1.64 -31.88
C LEU A 138 2.70 -3.02 -31.56
N ASP A 139 1.93 -4.07 -31.85
CA ASP A 139 2.41 -5.43 -32.14
C ASP A 139 1.56 -6.00 -33.28
#